data_AF-A0A367M4U3-F1
#
_entry.id   AF-A0A367M4U3-F1
#
_cell.length_a   1.000
_cell.length_b   1.000
_cell.length_c   1.000
_cell.angle_alpha   90.00
_cell.angle_beta   90.00
_cell.angle_gamma   90.00
#
_symmetry.space_group_name_H-M   'P 1'
#
loop_
_entity.id
_entity.type
_entity.pdbx_description
1 polymer ?
#
loop_
_entity_poly.entity_id
_entity_poly.type
_entity_poly.pdbx_seq_one_letter_code
_entity_poly.pdbx_strand_id
1 'polypeptide(L)'
;NLLAAAQEIETLKLLAEGNQIDAATVQAAVADSARFDVFGLIDAALGGEAAHALRILEGLRGEGIEPPVILWGLAREIRLLAGLSQQYGQGIPLEKAFAQARPPVWDKRRPLLTRALQRHSSSRWNQMLRDAQLIDAQIKGQAPGSPWSGLSLLALSLAGQRLGLPAA
;
A
#
# COMPACT_ATOMS: atom_id res chain seq x y z
N ASN A 1 14.57 19.20 6.59
CA ASN A 1 14.33 20.62 6.21
C ASN A 1 13.70 21.31 7.42
N LEU A 2 14.51 21.89 8.31
CA LEU A 2 14.03 22.46 9.59
C LEU A 2 13.05 23.63 9.41
N LEU A 3 13.05 24.24 8.22
CA LEU A 3 12.09 25.27 7.82
C LEU A 3 10.68 24.70 7.60
N ALA A 4 10.56 23.46 7.09
CA ALA A 4 9.28 22.78 6.91
C ALA A 4 8.65 22.39 8.25
N ALA A 5 9.45 21.90 9.21
CA ALA A 5 8.99 21.61 10.57
C ALA A 5 8.57 22.89 11.33
N ALA A 6 9.21 24.03 11.06
CA ALA A 6 8.82 25.31 11.63
C ALA A 6 7.51 25.84 11.02
N GLN A 7 7.29 25.64 9.72
CA GLN A 7 6.06 26.02 9.03
C GLN A 7 4.86 25.15 9.46
N GLU A 8 5.09 23.87 9.75
CA GLU A 8 4.07 22.95 10.26
C GLU A 8 3.60 23.35 11.68
N ILE A 9 4.50 23.90 12.51
CA ILE A 9 4.17 24.50 13.81
C ILE A 9 3.37 25.81 13.63
N GLU A 10 3.64 26.62 12.60
CA GLU A 10 2.86 27.82 12.31
C GLU A 10 1.46 27.51 11.75
N THR A 11 1.30 26.47 10.93
CA THR A 11 -0.02 26.01 10.47
C THR A 11 -0.87 25.51 11.63
N LEU A 12 -0.26 24.83 12.61
CA LEU A 12 -0.96 24.43 13.85
C LEU A 12 -1.35 25.63 14.73
N LYS A 13 -0.58 26.73 14.70
CA LYS A 13 -0.95 27.97 15.41
C LYS A 13 -2.14 28.69 14.76
N LEU A 14 -2.27 28.67 13.43
CA LEU A 14 -3.38 29.34 12.73
C LEU A 14 -4.72 28.60 12.86
N LEU A 15 -4.69 27.29 13.14
CA LEU A 15 -5.88 26.48 13.45
C LEU A 15 -6.32 26.59 14.92
N ALA A 16 -5.50 27.21 15.76
CA ALA A 16 -5.70 27.31 17.21
C ALA A 16 -6.11 28.73 17.62
N GLU A 17 -7.21 29.24 17.08
CA GLU A 17 -8.00 30.21 17.84
C GLU A 17 -8.75 29.47 18.95
N GLY A 18 -8.03 29.18 20.04
CA GLY A 18 -8.65 29.07 21.35
C GLY A 18 -8.86 27.70 21.99
N ASN A 19 -8.18 26.61 21.60
CA ASN A 19 -8.22 25.40 22.43
C ASN A 19 -6.88 24.66 22.49
N GLN A 20 -6.53 24.21 23.70
CA GLN A 20 -5.35 23.40 23.99
C GLN A 20 -5.32 22.17 23.07
N ILE A 21 -4.25 22.03 22.30
CA ILE A 21 -3.95 20.82 21.54
C ILE A 21 -3.56 19.75 22.56
N ASP A 22 -4.46 18.80 22.83
CA ASP A 22 -4.16 17.66 23.69
C ASP A 22 -3.42 16.56 22.91
N ALA A 23 -2.73 15.67 23.63
CA ALA A 23 -1.97 14.58 23.01
C ALA A 23 -2.85 13.63 22.18
N ALA A 24 -4.14 13.52 22.51
CA ALA A 24 -5.10 12.70 21.77
C ALA A 24 -5.42 13.29 20.39
N THR A 25 -5.51 14.61 20.27
CA THR A 25 -5.75 15.33 19.01
C THR A 25 -4.55 15.19 18.08
N VAL A 26 -3.33 15.30 18.63
CA VAL A 26 -2.09 15.04 17.86
C VAL A 26 -2.02 13.58 17.39
N GLN A 27 -2.32 12.62 18.27
CA GLN A 27 -2.33 11.19 17.92
C GLN A 27 -3.37 10.86 16.84
N ALA A 28 -4.57 11.45 16.91
CA ALA A 28 -5.61 11.26 15.91
C ALA A 28 -5.18 11.84 14.54
N ALA A 29 -4.63 13.05 14.52
CA ALA A 29 -4.13 13.68 13.30
C ALA A 29 -2.98 12.88 12.66
N VAL A 30 -2.05 12.38 13.48
CA VAL A 30 -0.93 11.52 13.02
C VAL A 30 -1.43 10.17 12.51
N ALA A 31 -2.38 9.54 13.20
CA ALA A 31 -2.96 8.26 12.78
C ALA A 31 -3.76 8.37 11.48
N ASP A 32 -4.46 9.49 11.29
CA ASP A 32 -5.18 9.76 10.04
C ASP A 32 -4.20 10.07 8.89
N SER A 33 -3.15 10.89 9.10
CA SER A 33 -2.09 11.12 8.10
C SER A 33 -1.46 9.81 7.66
N ALA A 34 -1.01 8.98 8.62
CA ALA A 34 -0.42 7.67 8.34
C ALA A 34 -1.30 6.76 7.49
N ARG A 35 -2.62 6.79 7.70
CA ARG A 35 -3.57 6.04 6.86
C ARG A 35 -3.64 6.59 5.45
N PHE A 36 -3.70 7.91 5.30
CA PHE A 36 -3.67 8.56 3.98
C PHE A 36 -2.37 8.26 3.22
N ASP A 37 -1.23 8.25 3.92
CA ASP A 37 0.07 7.99 3.32
C ASP A 37 0.22 6.52 2.87
N VAL A 38 -0.34 5.56 3.62
CA VAL A 38 -0.42 4.15 3.19
C VAL A 38 -1.36 3.98 1.99
N PHE A 39 -2.47 4.72 1.93
CA PHE A 39 -3.32 4.70 0.72
C PHE A 39 -2.58 5.30 -0.49
N GLY A 40 -1.80 6.36 -0.29
CA GLY A 40 -0.93 6.93 -1.33
C GLY A 40 0.07 5.91 -1.88
N LEU A 41 0.71 5.12 -1.01
CA LEU A 41 1.60 4.03 -1.42
C LEU A 41 0.87 3.00 -2.29
N ILE A 42 -0.32 2.59 -1.86
CA ILE A 42 -1.15 1.60 -2.57
C ILE A 42 -1.51 2.12 -3.96
N ASP A 43 -2.00 3.36 -4.06
CA ASP A 43 -2.42 3.94 -5.33
C ASP A 43 -1.24 4.11 -6.29
N ALA A 44 -0.08 4.57 -5.82
CA ALA A 44 1.14 4.66 -6.62
C ALA A 44 1.59 3.28 -7.13
N ALA A 45 1.59 2.27 -6.26
CA ALA A 45 1.98 0.91 -6.65
C ALA A 45 1.00 0.30 -7.66
N LEU A 46 -0.31 0.42 -7.46
CA LEU A 46 -1.32 -0.04 -8.42
C LEU A 46 -1.27 0.74 -9.74
N GLY A 47 -0.93 2.02 -9.68
CA GLY A 47 -0.71 2.90 -10.83
C GLY A 47 0.47 2.48 -11.70
N GLY A 48 1.42 1.70 -11.15
CA GLY A 48 2.66 1.35 -11.81
C GLY A 48 3.78 2.38 -11.59
N GLU A 49 3.61 3.31 -10.66
CA GLU A 49 4.55 4.39 -10.36
C GLU A 49 5.65 3.91 -9.40
N ALA A 50 6.46 2.94 -9.84
CA ALA A 50 7.43 2.23 -8.99
C ALA A 50 8.34 3.15 -8.16
N ALA A 51 8.96 4.15 -8.80
CA ALA A 51 9.86 5.09 -8.11
C ALA A 51 9.12 6.01 -7.14
N HIS A 52 7.84 6.28 -7.38
CA HIS A 52 7.01 7.07 -6.47
C HIS A 52 6.59 6.22 -5.26
N ALA A 53 6.14 4.99 -5.50
CA ALA A 53 5.78 4.04 -4.46
C ALA A 53 6.95 3.81 -3.47
N LEU A 54 8.19 3.63 -3.96
CA LEU A 54 9.35 3.52 -3.07
C LEU A 54 9.62 4.79 -2.25
N ARG A 55 9.44 5.97 -2.84
CA ARG A 55 9.61 7.24 -2.11
C ARG A 55 8.59 7.38 -0.99
N ILE A 56 7.33 7.03 -1.23
CA ILE A 56 6.29 7.02 -0.19
C ILE A 56 6.63 5.98 0.88
N LEU A 57 7.07 4.78 0.49
CA LEU A 57 7.46 3.74 1.44
C LEU A 57 8.59 4.18 2.38
N GLU A 58 9.62 4.86 1.86
CA GLU A 58 10.70 5.42 2.69
C GLU A 58 10.22 6.58 3.58
N GLY A 59 9.26 7.39 3.12
CA GLY A 59 8.61 8.42 3.94
C GLY A 59 7.88 7.81 5.13
N LEU A 60 7.02 6.83 4.88
CA LEU A 60 6.30 6.05 5.91
C LEU A 60 7.27 5.42 6.93
N ARG A 61 8.41 4.92 6.46
CA ARG A 61 9.47 4.39 7.33
C ARG A 61 10.07 5.47 8.22
N GLY A 62 10.38 6.64 7.66
CA GLY A 62 10.93 7.79 8.39
C GLY A 62 9.96 8.35 9.43
N GLU A 63 8.66 8.26 9.17
CA GLU A 63 7.57 8.64 10.09
C GLU A 63 7.30 7.61 11.19
N GLY A 64 7.96 6.45 11.15
CA GLY A 64 7.79 5.40 12.16
C GLY A 64 6.55 4.53 11.96
N ILE A 65 5.99 4.47 10.75
CA ILE A 65 4.87 3.58 10.46
C ILE A 65 5.35 2.14 10.47
N GLU A 66 4.68 1.33 11.28
CA GLU A 66 5.04 -0.06 11.51
C GLU A 66 4.75 -0.95 10.27
N PRO A 67 5.68 -1.86 9.89
CA PRO A 67 5.51 -2.76 8.74
C PRO A 67 4.18 -3.54 8.66
N PRO A 68 3.56 -4.03 9.76
CA PRO A 68 2.29 -4.72 9.71
C PRO A 68 1.16 -3.90 9.07
N VAL A 69 1.14 -2.58 9.28
CA VAL A 69 0.09 -1.68 8.74
C VAL A 69 0.22 -1.57 7.22
N ILE A 70 1.45 -1.38 6.75
CA ILE A 70 1.78 -1.29 5.33
C ILE A 70 1.49 -2.62 4.64
N LEU A 71 1.94 -3.73 5.24
CA LEU A 71 1.70 -5.07 4.70
C LEU A 71 0.21 -5.37 4.60
N TRP A 72 -0.59 -5.04 5.63
CA TRP A 72 -2.03 -5.23 5.62
C TRP A 72 -2.68 -4.52 4.42
N GLY A 73 -2.30 -3.25 4.18
CA GLY A 73 -2.83 -2.44 3.08
C GLY A 73 -2.52 -3.04 1.71
N LEU A 74 -1.24 -3.35 1.45
CA LEU A 74 -0.81 -3.98 0.20
C LEU A 74 -1.46 -5.36 0.00
N ALA A 75 -1.41 -6.22 1.02
CA ALA A 75 -1.93 -7.59 0.94
C ALA A 75 -3.45 -7.62 0.72
N ARG A 76 -4.20 -6.65 1.26
CA ARG A 76 -5.64 -6.52 1.01
C ARG A 76 -5.93 -6.29 -0.48
N GLU A 77 -5.22 -5.37 -1.11
CA GLU A 77 -5.43 -5.07 -2.53
C GLU A 77 -4.92 -6.20 -3.44
N ILE A 78 -3.79 -6.82 -3.09
CA ILE A 78 -3.29 -7.99 -3.81
C ILE A 78 -4.28 -9.15 -3.75
N ARG A 79 -4.92 -9.43 -2.60
CA ARG A 79 -5.98 -10.46 -2.49
C ARG A 79 -7.18 -10.15 -3.37
N LEU A 80 -7.64 -8.90 -3.37
CA LEU A 80 -8.74 -8.47 -4.23
C LEU A 80 -8.39 -8.71 -5.71
N LEU A 81 -7.22 -8.27 -6.15
CA LEU A 81 -6.78 -8.38 -7.55
C LEU A 81 -6.48 -9.82 -7.97
N ALA A 82 -5.97 -10.65 -7.07
CA ALA A 82 -5.82 -12.09 -7.30
C ALA A 82 -7.17 -12.76 -7.58
N GLY A 83 -8.18 -12.47 -6.76
CA GLY A 83 -9.54 -13.00 -6.94
C GLY A 83 -10.18 -12.52 -8.24
N LEU A 84 -10.08 -11.22 -8.55
CA LEU A 84 -10.60 -10.66 -9.80
C LEU A 84 -9.88 -11.21 -11.04
N SER A 85 -8.55 -11.37 -10.97
CA SER A 85 -7.74 -11.96 -12.05
C SER A 85 -8.13 -13.42 -12.30
N GLN A 86 -8.39 -14.19 -11.23
CA GLN A 86 -8.85 -15.57 -11.35
C GLN A 86 -10.24 -15.64 -12.00
N GLN A 87 -11.20 -14.82 -11.53
CA GLN A 87 -12.56 -14.77 -12.11
C GLN A 87 -12.52 -14.38 -13.59
N TYR A 88 -11.71 -13.38 -13.93
CA TYR A 88 -11.53 -12.97 -15.32
C TYR A 88 -10.94 -14.09 -16.18
N GLY A 89 -9.93 -14.82 -15.67
CA GLY A 89 -9.37 -15.99 -16.33
C GLY A 89 -10.38 -17.14 -16.53
N GLN A 90 -11.45 -17.19 -15.73
CA GLN A 90 -12.57 -18.13 -15.89
C GLN A 90 -13.64 -17.64 -16.87
N GLY A 91 -13.40 -16.52 -17.57
CA GLY A 91 -14.34 -15.94 -18.54
C GLY A 91 -15.41 -15.03 -17.93
N ILE A 92 -15.33 -14.70 -16.63
CA ILE A 92 -16.24 -13.74 -16.02
C ILE A 92 -15.83 -12.32 -16.44
N PRO A 93 -16.72 -11.52 -17.07
CA PRO A 93 -16.39 -10.14 -17.43
C PRO A 93 -16.00 -9.31 -16.20
N LEU A 94 -14.99 -8.44 -16.33
CA LEU A 94 -14.46 -7.66 -15.21
C LEU A 94 -15.52 -6.81 -14.50
N GLU A 95 -16.48 -6.24 -15.24
CA GLU A 95 -17.58 -5.48 -14.67
C GLU A 95 -18.42 -6.32 -13.68
N LYS A 96 -18.73 -7.55 -14.07
CA LYS A 96 -19.44 -8.51 -13.21
C LYS A 96 -18.58 -8.93 -12.03
N ALA A 97 -17.30 -9.19 -12.25
CA ALA A 97 -16.34 -9.52 -11.18
C ALA A 97 -16.25 -8.39 -10.13
N PHE A 98 -16.15 -7.14 -10.58
CA PHE A 98 -16.14 -5.94 -9.72
C PHE A 98 -17.42 -5.80 -8.88
N ALA A 99 -18.60 -6.06 -9.46
CA ALA A 99 -19.87 -6.01 -8.74
C ALA A 99 -20.03 -7.17 -7.72
N GLN A 100 -19.45 -8.33 -8.03
CA GLN A 100 -19.49 -9.52 -7.16
C GLN A 100 -18.47 -9.49 -6.02
N ALA A 101 -17.41 -8.67 -6.14
CA ALA A 101 -16.44 -8.47 -5.07
C ALA A 101 -17.12 -8.07 -3.74
N ARG A 102 -16.47 -8.40 -2.63
CA ARG A 102 -16.95 -8.10 -1.28
C ARG A 102 -15.84 -7.41 -0.47
N PRO A 103 -15.94 -6.10 -0.21
CA PRO A 103 -16.97 -5.17 -0.71
C PRO A 103 -16.90 -5.00 -2.26
N PRO A 104 -18.00 -4.56 -2.92
CA PRO A 104 -17.97 -4.28 -4.35
C PRO A 104 -16.89 -3.26 -4.71
N VAL A 105 -16.38 -3.30 -5.94
CA VAL A 105 -15.44 -2.29 -6.44
C VAL A 105 -16.20 -1.10 -7.01
N TRP A 106 -16.01 0.06 -6.40
CA TRP A 106 -16.70 1.31 -6.75
C TRP A 106 -16.11 1.88 -8.03
N ASP A 107 -16.93 2.60 -8.80
CA ASP A 107 -16.58 3.07 -10.15
C ASP A 107 -15.27 3.86 -10.19
N LYS A 108 -15.05 4.73 -9.20
CA LYS A 108 -13.81 5.52 -9.09
C LYS A 108 -12.53 4.69 -9.05
N ARG A 109 -12.58 3.46 -8.51
CA ARG A 109 -11.41 2.57 -8.40
C ARG A 109 -11.21 1.69 -9.63
N ARG A 110 -12.26 1.43 -10.42
CA ARG A 110 -12.21 0.49 -11.54
C ARG A 110 -11.08 0.80 -12.54
N PRO A 111 -10.84 2.06 -12.97
CA PRO A 111 -9.74 2.35 -13.90
C PRO A 111 -8.36 2.00 -13.36
N LEU A 112 -8.11 2.27 -12.07
CA LEU A 112 -6.85 1.94 -11.42
C LEU A 112 -6.67 0.41 -11.33
N LEU A 113 -7.68 -0.30 -10.83
CA LEU A 113 -7.61 -1.76 -10.67
C LEU A 113 -7.52 -2.48 -12.02
N THR A 114 -8.21 -1.98 -13.05
CA THR A 114 -8.15 -2.54 -14.41
C THR A 114 -6.74 -2.44 -14.97
N ARG A 115 -6.08 -1.29 -14.84
CA ARG A 115 -4.68 -1.11 -15.27
C ARG A 115 -3.73 -2.06 -14.52
N ALA A 116 -3.92 -2.22 -13.21
CA ALA A 116 -3.15 -3.18 -12.43
C ALA A 116 -3.38 -4.63 -12.90
N LEU A 117 -4.64 -5.04 -13.12
CA LEU A 117 -5.01 -6.37 -13.60
C LEU A 117 -4.41 -6.70 -14.97
N GLN A 118 -4.32 -5.71 -15.87
CA GLN A 118 -3.70 -5.89 -17.19
C GLN A 118 -2.18 -6.06 -17.11
N ARG A 119 -1.54 -5.59 -16.03
CA ARG A 119 -0.09 -5.63 -15.85
C ARG A 119 0.44 -7.01 -15.44
N HIS A 120 -0.42 -7.83 -14.83
CA HIS A 120 -0.01 -9.07 -14.14
C HIS A 120 -0.88 -10.25 -14.54
N SER A 121 -0.25 -11.41 -14.72
CA SER A 121 -0.98 -12.68 -14.82
C SER A 121 -1.54 -13.13 -13.47
N SER A 122 -2.53 -14.02 -13.49
CA SER A 122 -3.05 -14.66 -12.27
C SER A 122 -1.95 -15.34 -11.44
N SER A 123 -0.97 -15.97 -12.09
CA SER A 123 0.19 -16.57 -11.41
C SER A 123 1.05 -15.55 -10.67
N ARG A 124 1.22 -14.34 -11.22
CA ARG A 124 1.97 -13.26 -10.57
C ARG A 124 1.24 -12.71 -9.34
N TRP A 125 -0.08 -12.57 -9.40
CA TRP A 125 -0.88 -12.23 -8.21
C TRP A 125 -0.72 -13.24 -7.08
N ASN A 126 -0.76 -14.53 -7.41
CA ASN A 126 -0.55 -15.60 -6.44
C ASN A 126 0.89 -15.62 -5.88
N GLN A 127 1.90 -15.25 -6.68
CA GLN A 127 3.25 -15.08 -6.17
C GLN A 127 3.33 -13.92 -5.15
N MET A 128 2.74 -12.77 -5.46
CA MET A 128 2.73 -11.63 -4.53
C MET A 128 1.99 -11.94 -3.22
N LEU A 129 1.00 -12.84 -3.22
CA LEU A 129 0.38 -13.34 -1.99
C LEU A 129 1.34 -14.18 -1.14
N ARG A 130 2.19 -15.01 -1.76
CA ARG A 130 3.24 -15.76 -1.05
C ARG A 130 4.33 -14.83 -0.52
N ASP A 131 4.70 -13.82 -1.30
CA ASP A 131 5.68 -12.81 -0.88
C ASP A 131 5.14 -12.04 0.35
N ALA A 132 3.85 -11.64 0.32
CA ALA A 132 3.20 -11.02 1.46
C ALA A 132 3.17 -11.93 2.71
N GLN A 133 2.95 -13.24 2.53
CA GLN A 133 3.01 -14.22 3.63
C GLN A 133 4.43 -14.33 4.22
N LEU A 134 5.47 -14.33 3.38
CA LEU A 134 6.85 -14.34 3.84
C LEU A 134 7.18 -13.08 4.66
N ILE A 135 6.72 -11.91 4.20
CA ILE A 135 6.91 -10.65 4.93
C ILE A 135 6.20 -10.69 6.29
N ASP A 136 4.98 -11.24 6.36
CA ASP A 136 4.27 -11.43 7.64
C ASP A 136 5.06 -12.33 8.61
N ALA A 137 5.63 -13.43 8.10
CA ALA A 137 6.48 -14.31 8.90
C ALA A 137 7.75 -13.59 9.38
N GLN A 138 8.38 -12.76 8.54
CA GLN A 138 9.54 -11.94 8.92
C GLN A 138 9.20 -10.91 10.00
N ILE A 139 8.06 -10.23 9.87
CA ILE A 139 7.53 -9.29 10.87
C ILE A 139 7.34 -9.99 12.23
N LYS A 140 6.85 -11.23 12.22
CA LYS A 140 6.62 -12.02 13.42
C LYS A 140 7.89 -12.70 13.97
N GLY A 141 9.04 -12.51 13.34
CA GLY A 141 10.29 -13.18 13.70
C GLY A 141 10.30 -14.69 13.41
N GLN A 142 9.39 -15.17 12.57
CA GLN A 142 9.21 -16.58 12.21
C GLN A 142 9.98 -16.97 10.93
N ALA A 143 10.51 -16.00 10.20
CA ALA A 143 11.36 -16.21 9.03
C ALA A 143 12.50 -15.19 8.99
N PRO A 144 13.68 -15.53 8.44
CA PRO A 144 14.78 -14.59 8.29
C PRO A 144 14.50 -13.55 7.20
N GLY A 145 15.16 -12.40 7.32
CA GLY A 145 15.13 -11.32 6.33
C GLY A 145 14.59 -10.01 6.89
N SER A 146 14.59 -8.97 6.04
CA SER A 146 14.15 -7.62 6.41
C SER A 146 12.72 -7.37 5.92
N PRO A 147 11.74 -7.13 6.82
CA PRO A 147 10.39 -6.74 6.43
C PRO A 147 10.35 -5.54 5.47
N TRP A 148 11.19 -4.53 5.72
CA TRP A 148 11.27 -3.33 4.88
C TRP A 148 11.79 -3.62 3.47
N SER A 149 12.78 -4.51 3.35
CA SER A 149 13.25 -4.97 2.03
C SER A 149 12.15 -5.75 1.31
N GLY A 150 11.45 -6.63 2.01
CA GLY A 150 10.31 -7.37 1.46
C GLY A 150 9.17 -6.46 0.99
N LEU A 151 8.78 -5.46 1.79
CA LEU A 151 7.78 -4.45 1.42
C LEU A 151 8.18 -3.67 0.17
N SER A 152 9.46 -3.31 0.05
CA SER A 152 10.00 -2.63 -1.13
C SER A 152 9.86 -3.50 -2.39
N LEU A 153 10.27 -4.76 -2.30
CA LEU A 153 10.14 -5.73 -3.40
C LEU A 153 8.68 -5.99 -3.78
N LEU A 154 7.79 -6.05 -2.79
CA LEU A 154 6.36 -6.24 -3.00
C LEU A 154 5.72 -5.03 -3.71
N ALA A 155 6.04 -3.80 -3.28
CA ALA A 155 5.56 -2.58 -3.91
C ALA A 155 6.06 -2.45 -5.36
N LEU A 156 7.34 -2.76 -5.61
CA LEU A 156 7.92 -2.79 -6.96
C LEU A 156 7.28 -3.86 -7.84
N SER A 157 7.07 -5.06 -7.30
CA SER A 157 6.39 -6.15 -7.99
C SER A 157 4.97 -5.76 -8.35
N LEU A 158 4.23 -5.14 -7.43
CA LEU A 158 2.88 -4.64 -7.67
C LEU A 158 2.86 -3.58 -8.78
N ALA A 159 3.86 -2.69 -8.80
CA ALA A 159 4.06 -1.69 -9.85
C ALA A 159 4.50 -2.26 -11.22
N GLY A 160 4.70 -3.58 -11.33
CA GLY A 160 5.06 -4.25 -12.59
C GLY A 160 6.54 -4.38 -12.86
N GLN A 161 7.40 -4.06 -11.90
CA GLN A 161 8.84 -4.21 -12.09
C GLN A 161 9.21 -5.70 -12.04
N ARG A 162 9.98 -6.13 -13.04
CA ARG A 162 10.57 -7.47 -13.07
C ARG A 162 11.93 -7.41 -12.40
N LEU A 163 11.95 -7.70 -11.10
CA LEU A 163 13.20 -7.81 -10.36
C LEU A 163 13.78 -9.19 -10.63
N GLY A 164 14.71 -9.26 -11.58
CA GLY A 164 15.56 -10.44 -11.77
C GLY A 164 16.56 -10.50 -10.63
N LEU A 165 16.12 -10.95 -9.45
CA LEU A 165 17.06 -11.27 -8.38
C LEU A 165 17.49 -12.74 -8.55
N PRO A 166 18.79 -13.04 -8.58
CA PRO A 166 19.27 -14.41 -8.52
C PRO A 166 18.74 -15.05 -7.22
N ALA A 167 18.27 -16.29 -7.32
CA ALA A 167 17.89 -17.05 -6.14
C ALA A 167 19.10 -17.12 -5.19
N ALA A 168 18.89 -16.68 -3.94
CA ALA A 168 19.85 -16.86 -2.86
C ALA A 168 19.88 -18.32 -2.42
#